data_AF-A0A2V3HKD8-F1
#
_entry.id   AF-A0A2V3HKD8-F1
#
_cell.length_a   1.000
_cell.length_b   1.000
_cell.length_c   1.000
_cell.angle_alpha   90.00
_cell.angle_beta   90.00
_cell.angle_gamma   90.00
#
_symmetry.space_group_name_H-M   'P 1'
#
loop_
_entity.id
_entity.type
_entity.pdbx_description
1 polymer ?
#
loop_
_entity_poly.entity_id
_entity_poly.type
_entity_poly.pdbx_seq_one_letter_code
_entity_poly.pdbx_strand_id
1 'polypeptide(L)'
;MEIGVVGRDMFTTGFRLVGVHKWFQVDDEANSEQAVAQALKDREIGVLVIHDTEWQELEEKTQMHLSNSVHPTVIAIGAEVDDSLRDRIRTAVGVDLWK
;
A
#
# COMPACT_ATOMS: atom_id res chain seq x y z
N MET A 1 -15.85 0.61 12.55
CA MET A 1 -14.89 1.27 11.64
C MET A 1 -13.54 0.67 11.93
N GLU A 2 -13.08 -0.19 11.04
CA GLU A 2 -11.82 -0.89 11.13
C GLU A 2 -10.87 -0.44 10.02
N ILE A 3 -9.60 -0.83 10.15
CA ILE A 3 -8.56 -0.61 9.15
C ILE A 3 -8.43 -1.88 8.33
N GLY A 4 -8.56 -1.76 7.01
CA GLY A 4 -8.23 -2.78 6.03
C GLY A 4 -6.84 -2.55 5.49
N VAL A 5 -6.06 -3.60 5.27
CA VAL A 5 -4.72 -3.49 4.67
C VAL A 5 -4.63 -4.39 3.45
N VAL A 6 -4.17 -3.85 2.31
CA VAL A 6 -3.94 -4.57 1.06
C VAL A 6 -2.45 -4.51 0.72
N GLY A 7 -1.84 -5.67 0.48
CA GLY A 7 -0.47 -5.75 0.00
C GLY A 7 0.12 -7.14 0.12
N ARG A 8 1.39 -7.28 -0.24
CA ARG A 8 2.15 -8.53 -0.11
C ARG A 8 2.34 -8.97 1.35
N ASP A 9 2.72 -10.23 1.54
CA ASP A 9 2.85 -10.88 2.87
C ASP A 9 3.72 -10.07 3.85
N MET A 10 4.88 -9.60 3.40
CA MET A 10 5.80 -8.81 4.23
C MET A 10 5.19 -7.48 4.69
N PHE A 11 4.35 -6.86 3.85
CA PHE A 11 3.67 -5.61 4.17
C PHE A 11 2.56 -5.83 5.20
N THR A 12 1.69 -6.82 4.95
CA THR A 12 0.54 -7.12 5.82
C THR A 12 0.96 -7.68 7.18
N THR A 13 2.10 -8.38 7.26
CA THR A 13 2.64 -8.95 8.51
C THR A 13 2.81 -7.91 9.61
N GLY A 14 3.35 -6.72 9.29
CA GLY A 14 3.52 -5.65 10.27
C GLY A 14 2.19 -5.22 10.90
N PHE A 15 1.15 -5.05 10.08
CA PHE A 15 -0.18 -4.66 10.55
C PHE A 15 -0.87 -5.77 11.35
N ARG A 16 -0.67 -7.04 10.97
CA ARG A 16 -1.18 -8.20 11.72
C ARG A 16 -0.62 -8.26 13.13
N LEU A 17 0.66 -7.93 13.30
CA LEU A 17 1.31 -7.91 14.62
C LEU A 17 0.80 -6.79 15.53
N VAL A 18 0.33 -5.68 14.96
CA VAL A 18 -0.22 -4.54 15.71
C VAL A 18 -1.74 -4.70 15.97
N GLY A 19 -2.33 -5.84 15.57
CA GLY A 19 -3.73 -6.16 15.85
C GLY A 19 -4.71 -5.70 14.77
N VAL A 20 -4.24 -5.47 13.53
CA VAL A 20 -5.15 -5.28 12.40
C VAL A 20 -5.73 -6.62 11.96
N HIS A 21 -7.05 -6.75 12.02
CA HIS A 21 -7.76 -8.01 11.76
C HIS A 21 -8.19 -8.19 10.29
N LYS A 22 -8.34 -7.09 9.53
CA LYS A 22 -8.77 -7.10 8.13
C LYS A 22 -7.57 -6.86 7.23
N TRP A 23 -7.06 -7.92 6.62
CA TRP A 23 -5.94 -7.85 5.69
C TRP A 23 -6.24 -8.70 4.45
N PHE A 24 -5.80 -8.21 3.30
CA PHE A 24 -5.99 -8.81 1.99
C PHE A 24 -4.61 -8.95 1.36
N GLN A 25 -4.22 -10.20 1.13
CA GLN A 25 -2.92 -10.52 0.61
C GLN A 25 -2.95 -10.46 -0.92
N VAL A 26 -1.92 -9.86 -1.50
CA VAL A 26 -1.67 -9.87 -2.94
C VAL A 26 -0.53 -10.85 -3.20
N ASP A 27 -0.76 -11.82 -4.08
CA ASP A 27 0.19 -12.84 -4.51
C ASP A 27 -0.01 -13.17 -5.99
N ASP A 28 0.72 -14.16 -6.52
CA ASP A 28 0.65 -14.55 -7.93
C ASP A 28 -0.72 -15.14 -8.34
N GLU A 29 -1.55 -15.57 -7.38
CA GLU A 29 -2.88 -16.14 -7.60
C GLU A 29 -4.00 -15.11 -7.42
N ALA A 30 -3.80 -14.11 -6.54
CA ALA A 30 -4.75 -13.06 -6.20
C ALA A 30 -4.20 -11.67 -6.56
N ASN A 31 -4.71 -11.13 -7.67
CA ASN A 31 -4.33 -9.80 -8.15
C ASN A 31 -4.76 -8.68 -7.19
N SER A 32 -4.03 -7.56 -7.24
CA SER A 32 -4.30 -6.31 -6.52
C SER A 32 -5.77 -5.86 -6.62
N GLU A 33 -6.39 -5.97 -7.81
CA GLU A 33 -7.80 -5.64 -8.01
C GLU A 33 -8.77 -6.52 -7.23
N GLN A 34 -8.51 -7.82 -7.14
CA GLN A 34 -9.38 -8.75 -6.41
C GLN A 34 -9.32 -8.49 -4.91
N ALA A 35 -8.11 -8.26 -4.39
CA ALA A 35 -7.89 -7.91 -2.99
C ALA A 35 -8.62 -6.60 -2.62
N VAL A 36 -8.50 -5.57 -3.45
CA VAL A 36 -9.21 -4.30 -3.26
C VAL A 36 -10.72 -4.48 -3.38
N ALA A 37 -11.21 -5.21 -4.38
CA ALA A 37 -12.64 -5.48 -4.53
C ALA A 37 -13.22 -6.25 -3.33
N GLN A 38 -12.44 -7.14 -2.72
CA GLN A 38 -12.84 -7.85 -1.52
C GLN A 38 -12.87 -6.91 -0.30
N ALA A 39 -11.91 -6.02 -0.18
CA ALA A 39 -11.91 -4.98 0.85
C ALA A 39 -13.11 -4.03 0.73
N LEU A 40 -13.47 -3.62 -0.48
CA LEU A 40 -14.61 -2.74 -0.74
C LEU A 40 -15.97 -3.38 -0.43
N LYS A 41 -16.06 -4.71 -0.43
CA LYS A 41 -17.29 -5.42 -0.04
C LYS A 41 -17.54 -5.34 1.46
N ASP A 42 -16.49 -5.16 2.25
CA ASP A 42 -16.58 -5.05 3.70
C ASP A 42 -16.89 -3.61 4.12
N ARG A 43 -18.14 -3.38 4.55
CA ARG A 43 -18.60 -2.06 5.00
C ARG A 43 -18.08 -1.66 6.38
N GLU A 44 -17.44 -2.57 7.11
CA GLU A 44 -16.84 -2.25 8.41
C GLU A 44 -15.51 -1.49 8.25
N ILE A 45 -14.86 -1.65 7.09
CA ILE A 45 -13.61 -0.98 6.75
C ILE A 45 -13.90 0.50 6.49
N GLY A 46 -13.36 1.36 7.36
CA GLY A 46 -13.42 2.81 7.21
C GLY A 46 -12.18 3.39 6.52
N VAL A 47 -11.03 2.75 6.73
CA VAL A 47 -9.75 3.15 6.15
C VAL A 47 -9.12 1.94 5.48
N LEU A 48 -8.76 2.09 4.20
CA LEU A 48 -8.06 1.07 3.42
C LEU A 48 -6.63 1.52 3.18
N VAL A 49 -5.67 0.84 3.79
CA VAL A 49 -4.25 1.03 3.54
C VAL A 49 -3.85 0.11 2.40
N ILE A 50 -3.25 0.65 1.36
CA ILE A 50 -2.72 -0.11 0.23
C ILE A 50 -1.24 0.23 0.05
N HIS A 51 -0.43 -0.73 -0.37
CA HIS A 51 0.96 -0.46 -0.71
C HIS A 51 1.06 0.21 -2.10
N ASP A 52 1.98 1.15 -2.30
CA ASP A 52 2.02 2.00 -3.50
C ASP A 52 2.24 1.18 -4.78
N THR A 53 3.04 0.11 -4.73
CA THR A 53 3.23 -0.76 -5.90
C THR A 53 1.93 -1.42 -6.36
N GLU A 54 1.11 -1.86 -5.42
CA GLU A 54 -0.17 -2.51 -5.65
C GLU A 54 -1.23 -1.48 -6.06
N TRP A 55 -1.11 -0.23 -5.59
CA TRP A 55 -1.93 0.88 -6.08
C TRP A 55 -1.66 1.20 -7.55
N GLN A 56 -0.38 1.25 -7.94
CA GLN A 56 0.04 1.52 -9.32
C GLN A 56 -0.37 0.40 -10.30
N GLU A 57 -0.53 -0.83 -9.82
CA GLU A 57 -1.03 -1.96 -10.61
C GLU A 57 -2.54 -1.90 -10.89
N LEU A 58 -3.31 -1.10 -10.14
CA LEU A 58 -4.74 -0.94 -10.36
C LEU A 58 -5.02 -0.19 -11.66
N GLU A 59 -6.11 -0.54 -12.34
CA GLU A 59 -6.60 0.28 -13.46
C GLU A 59 -6.90 1.72 -13.01
N GLU A 60 -6.59 2.68 -13.89
CA GLU A 60 -6.81 4.12 -13.66
C GLU A 60 -8.27 4.43 -13.31
N LYS A 61 -9.22 3.69 -13.88
CA LYS A 61 -10.66 3.78 -13.53
C LYS A 61 -10.92 3.41 -12.07
N THR A 62 -10.30 2.35 -11.58
CA THR A 62 -10.43 1.88 -10.20
C THR A 62 -9.79 2.89 -9.24
N GLN A 63 -8.61 3.41 -9.58
CA GLN A 63 -7.97 4.49 -8.81
C GLN A 63 -8.84 5.74 -8.72
N MET A 64 -9.43 6.19 -9.84
CA MET A 64 -10.35 7.33 -9.86
C MET A 64 -11.62 7.06 -9.04
N HIS A 65 -12.17 5.85 -9.11
CA HIS A 65 -13.33 5.46 -8.29
C HIS A 65 -13.03 5.48 -6.80
N LEU A 66 -11.87 4.96 -6.40
CA LEU A 66 -11.41 4.92 -5.02
C LEU A 66 -11.09 6.32 -4.50
N SER A 67 -10.46 7.16 -5.31
CA SER A 67 -10.11 8.55 -4.97
C SER A 67 -11.35 9.43 -4.77
N ASN A 68 -12.42 9.17 -5.53
CA ASN A 68 -13.69 9.88 -5.39
C ASN A 68 -14.61 9.28 -4.32
N SER A 69 -14.26 8.12 -3.74
CA SER A 69 -15.07 7.50 -2.70
C SER A 69 -14.74 8.08 -1.33
N VAL A 70 -15.79 8.46 -0.59
CA VAL A 70 -15.66 8.98 0.78
C VAL A 70 -15.63 7.83 1.80
N HIS A 71 -15.99 6.59 1.39
CA HIS A 71 -15.99 5.39 2.23
C HIS A 71 -15.68 4.14 1.40
N PRO A 72 -14.61 3.37 1.71
CA PRO A 72 -13.54 3.66 2.69
C PRO A 72 -12.57 4.75 2.19
N THR A 73 -11.90 5.44 3.12
CA THR A 73 -10.77 6.33 2.78
C THR A 73 -9.55 5.49 2.43
N VAL A 74 -9.04 5.63 1.21
CA VAL A 74 -7.85 4.89 0.76
C VAL A 74 -6.58 5.68 1.04
N ILE A 75 -5.57 5.02 1.61
CA ILE A 75 -4.24 5.57 1.87
C ILE A 75 -3.22 4.66 1.19
N ALA A 76 -2.52 5.17 0.17
CA ALA A 76 -1.38 4.50 -0.43
C ALA A 76 -0.11 4.77 0.40
N ILE A 77 0.60 3.73 0.83
CA ILE A 77 1.83 3.79 1.61
C ILE A 77 2.94 3.07 0.87
N GLY A 78 4.15 3.62 0.85
CA GLY A 78 5.29 2.98 0.21
C GLY A 78 5.69 3.61 -1.11
N ALA A 79 5.38 4.90 -1.31
CA ALA A 79 6.23 5.71 -2.17
C ALA A 79 7.67 5.47 -1.69
N GLU A 80 8.46 4.77 -2.50
CA GLU A 80 9.86 4.48 -2.22
C GLU A 80 10.48 5.76 -1.68
N VAL A 81 11.24 5.63 -0.58
CA VAL A 81 12.27 6.60 -0.31
C VAL A 81 13.26 6.42 -1.44
N ASP A 82 12.95 7.14 -2.51
CA ASP A 82 13.59 7.17 -3.80
C ASP A 82 15.12 7.20 -3.60
N ASP A 83 15.83 6.42 -4.41
CA ASP A 83 17.30 6.40 -4.49
C ASP A 83 17.90 7.82 -4.61
N SER A 84 17.06 8.82 -4.91
CA SER A 84 17.36 10.24 -4.79
C SER A 84 17.87 10.69 -3.42
N LEU A 85 17.54 10.04 -2.29
CA LEU A 85 18.15 10.40 -1.01
C LEU A 85 19.61 9.93 -0.93
N ARG A 86 19.91 8.74 -1.46
CA ARG A 86 21.29 8.22 -1.58
C ARG A 86 22.13 9.08 -2.50
N ASP A 87 21.59 9.44 -3.67
CA ASP A 87 22.31 10.29 -4.64
C ASP A 87 22.49 11.71 -4.12
N ARG A 88 21.57 12.24 -3.31
CA ARG A 88 21.74 13.54 -2.62
C ARG A 88 22.81 13.49 -1.53
N ILE A 89 22.91 12.40 -0.75
CA ILE A 89 23.98 12.23 0.23
C ILE A 89 25.34 12.04 -0.47
N ARG A 90 25.40 11.23 -1.53
CA ARG A 90 26.60 11.03 -2.34
C ARG A 90 27.09 12.33 -2.98
N THR A 91 26.18 13.14 -3.52
CA THR A 91 26.53 14.43 -4.15
C THR A 91 26.94 15.49 -3.13
N ALA A 92 26.31 15.52 -1.94
CA ALA A 92 26.61 16.51 -0.91
C ALA A 92 27.88 16.19 -0.09
N VAL A 93 28.19 14.91 0.14
CA VAL A 93 29.32 14.48 0.99
C VAL A 93 30.51 13.98 0.17
N GLY A 94 30.28 13.56 -1.09
CA GLY A 94 31.33 13.16 -2.02
C GLY A 94 31.99 11.80 -1.74
N VAL A 95 31.49 11.03 -0.77
CA VAL A 95 32.02 9.71 -0.41
C VAL A 95 30.89 8.74 -0.02
N ASP A 96 30.99 7.49 -0.47
CA ASP A 96 30.08 6.41 -0.12
C ASP A 96 30.56 5.76 1.20
N LEU A 97 29.75 5.87 2.26
CA LEU A 97 30.12 5.45 3.62
C LEU A 97 29.72 4.01 3.95
N TRP A 98 29.13 3.28 3.00
CA TRP A 98 28.81 1.87 3.17
C TRP A 98 29.82 1.00 2.45
N LYS A 99 30.42 0.06 3.19
CA LYS A 99 31.37 -0.92 2.68
C LYS A 99 30.68 -2.27 2.52
#